data_AF-A0A511T3S2-F1
#
_entry.id   AF-A0A511T3S2-F1
#
_cell.length_a   1.000
_cell.length_b   1.000
_cell.length_c   1.000
_cell.angle_alpha   90.00
_cell.angle_beta   90.00
_cell.angle_gamma   90.00
#
_symmetry.space_group_name_H-M   'P 1'
#
loop_
_entity.id
_entity.type
_entity.pdbx_description
1 polymer ?
#
loop_
_entity_poly.entity_id
_entity_poly.type
_entity_poly.pdbx_seq_one_letter_code
_entity_poly.pdbx_strand_id
1 'polypeptide(L)'
;MVSSQRGAEREYRHDNLRSGLKTDTRLDGVMPHLGVGWIAWDSGFRGSGLRVGDRIVAVDGEPIVTPPDMPTRQRTGPCLIGQHAENQTWVRQGRKEGDLVRLRVLRRRAPGDGWETLELSGTLLHERLWSLGETTTRILGPGGPEQLGRDGFDESWSGWVDKRVFEWERLLDGTFGIWRTARGTRMELANHLAHKARVDYLVEHFPGPLATAMRDDWEHVRACLEGERVSLPEGALDFRSRGEEQVKAIGLRATAAWKALLESRASETLGAFPVVDPFRGDRSVVTGKLVALPQVSQRDWIVDMGNAYLAWNQSGAWVFCPVNTPAMARVFAAMYRYQRRVSPSIRVDITLLGRILPDPRLLAGSGRTAAGLEVEPIAALIGGAVCVDVTDTREGGPFFAGEESLRQETSGPLADDAGPREVLEAMIAAVKRGDQETWNSLFADWRAVPDEQRPIYYPVYTWNGRDSEWVRSRRLLLDKVLDARVHWCGDARTVIRGDEAPGLPRIEQVELEVDHVGLFEGQTRTFNSVEVHRRWELQRRAGGPWRITSQQSL
;
A
#
# COMPACT_ATOMS: atom_id res chain seq x y z
N MET A 1 49.04 -2.14 8.11
CA MET A 1 49.93 -0.95 8.07
C MET A 1 49.00 0.25 8.03
N VAL A 2 48.93 1.19 8.99
CA VAL A 2 49.86 1.69 10.00
C VAL A 2 49.00 2.01 11.24
N SER A 3 49.39 1.53 12.42
CA SER A 3 48.91 2.09 13.70
C SER A 3 49.50 3.49 13.83
N SER A 4 48.85 4.50 13.24
CA SER A 4 49.23 5.88 13.49
C SER A 4 48.84 6.21 14.94
N GLN A 5 49.81 6.70 15.71
CA GLN A 5 49.54 7.24 17.04
C GLN A 5 48.53 8.37 16.88
N ARG A 6 47.28 8.10 17.26
CA ARG A 6 46.23 9.12 17.33
C ARG A 6 46.66 10.19 18.33
N GLY A 7 46.64 11.45 17.90
CA GLY A 7 46.90 12.59 18.79
C GLY A 7 45.88 12.65 19.93
N ALA A 8 46.25 13.26 21.06
CA ALA A 8 45.37 13.38 22.22
C ALA A 8 44.05 14.08 21.86
N GLU A 9 42.93 13.52 22.29
CA GLU A 9 41.60 14.07 22.00
C GLU A 9 41.32 15.31 22.86
N ARG A 10 40.67 16.32 22.28
CA ARG A 10 40.23 17.52 22.99
C ARG A 10 38.73 17.72 22.82
N GLU A 11 38.06 17.95 23.94
CA GLU A 11 36.64 18.29 24.00
C GLU A 11 36.47 19.80 24.10
N TYR A 12 35.56 20.34 23.28
CA TYR A 12 35.09 21.72 23.33
C TYR A 12 33.61 21.71 23.69
N ARG A 13 33.29 22.28 24.86
CA ARG A 13 31.92 22.42 25.34
C ARG A 13 31.33 23.74 24.83
N HIS A 14 30.12 23.66 24.27
CA HIS A 14 29.30 24.83 23.97
C HIS A 14 28.31 25.09 25.10
N ASP A 15 27.94 26.36 25.31
CA ASP A 15 26.98 26.74 26.35
C ASP A 15 25.53 26.32 26.03
N ASN A 16 25.29 25.81 24.82
CA ASN A 16 23.98 25.33 24.39
C ASN A 16 23.60 24.03 25.10
N LEU A 17 22.67 24.14 26.05
CA LEU A 17 22.05 23.00 26.74
C LEU A 17 20.94 22.41 25.85
N ARG A 18 20.97 21.09 25.62
CA ARG A 18 20.04 20.39 24.73
C ARG A 18 19.56 19.05 25.29
N SER A 19 18.40 18.60 24.82
CA SER A 19 17.90 17.24 25.06
C SER A 19 18.57 16.21 24.14
N GLY A 20 19.03 16.67 22.96
CA GLY A 20 19.54 15.78 21.90
C GLY A 20 18.43 15.03 21.16
N LEU A 21 17.17 15.44 21.33
CA LEU A 21 16.04 14.92 20.55
C LEU A 21 15.85 15.74 19.28
N LYS A 22 15.29 15.11 18.25
CA LYS A 22 14.67 15.80 17.12
C LYS A 22 13.19 15.45 17.13
N THR A 23 12.33 16.45 17.12
CA THR A 23 10.87 16.24 17.18
C THR A 23 10.14 16.89 16.01
N ASP A 24 8.96 16.35 15.69
CA ASP A 24 8.00 16.95 14.76
C ASP A 24 6.80 17.51 15.54
N THR A 25 6.49 18.79 15.32
CA THR A 25 5.40 19.45 16.04
C THR A 25 4.04 19.10 15.44
N ARG A 26 3.15 18.49 16.25
CA ARG A 26 1.78 18.12 15.88
C ARG A 26 0.79 18.74 16.84
N LEU A 27 0.62 20.05 16.71
CA LEU A 27 -0.15 20.86 17.66
C LEU A 27 -1.62 21.04 17.25
N ASP A 28 -1.97 20.78 15.99
CA ASP A 28 -3.33 21.01 15.47
C ASP A 28 -4.27 19.80 15.67
N GLY A 29 -3.71 18.64 16.01
CA GLY A 29 -4.53 17.44 16.20
C GLY A 29 -5.36 17.48 17.49
N VAL A 30 -6.42 16.65 17.53
CA VAL A 30 -7.27 16.40 18.72
C VAL A 30 -6.45 16.15 20.00
N MET A 31 -5.26 15.59 19.84
CA MET A 31 -4.27 15.47 20.90
C MET A 31 -2.95 16.09 20.45
N PRO A 32 -2.65 17.32 20.90
CA PRO A 32 -1.38 17.99 20.61
C PRO A 32 -0.21 17.19 21.17
N HIS A 33 0.82 16.98 20.36
CA HIS A 33 2.01 16.23 20.76
C HIS A 33 3.24 16.61 19.95
N LEU A 34 4.40 16.15 20.42
CA LEU A 34 5.65 16.16 19.66
C LEU A 34 5.99 14.72 19.28
N GLY A 35 6.06 14.43 17.98
CA GLY A 35 6.51 13.12 17.51
C GLY A 35 8.03 13.03 17.62
N VAL A 36 8.56 11.97 18.21
CA VAL A 36 10.02 11.74 18.27
C VAL A 36 10.49 11.28 16.90
N GLY A 37 11.22 12.13 16.17
CA GLY A 37 11.79 11.80 14.86
C GLY A 37 13.17 11.16 14.98
N TRP A 38 14.01 11.64 15.91
CA TRP A 38 15.34 11.07 16.13
C TRP A 38 15.84 11.29 17.56
N ILE A 39 16.75 10.43 18.00
CA ILE A 39 17.48 10.55 19.27
C ILE A 39 18.96 10.61 18.91
N ALA A 40 19.65 11.72 19.16
CA ALA A 40 21.07 11.84 18.82
C ALA A 40 21.92 10.79 19.57
N TRP A 41 23.06 10.40 19.01
CA TRP A 41 23.95 9.41 19.62
C TRP A 41 24.49 9.87 20.98
N ASP A 42 24.63 11.19 21.17
CA ASP A 42 25.07 11.84 22.39
C ASP A 42 23.91 12.37 23.25
N SER A 43 22.66 12.00 22.95
CA SER A 43 21.49 12.41 23.73
C SER A 43 21.45 11.70 25.08
N GLY A 44 21.13 12.44 26.14
CA GLY A 44 20.86 11.89 27.46
C GLY A 44 19.56 11.08 27.57
N PHE A 45 18.80 10.95 26.48
CA PHE A 45 17.64 10.05 26.38
C PHE A 45 18.00 8.66 25.84
N ARG A 46 19.23 8.44 25.34
CA ARG A 46 19.69 7.10 24.98
C ARG A 46 19.67 6.19 26.22
N GLY A 47 19.09 4.99 26.08
CA GLY A 47 18.91 4.06 27.20
C GLY A 47 17.71 4.34 28.12
N SER A 48 16.97 5.46 27.92
CA SER A 48 15.77 5.76 28.71
C SER A 48 14.56 4.88 28.37
N GLY A 49 14.60 4.17 27.23
CA GLY A 49 13.46 3.45 26.65
C GLY A 49 12.61 4.29 25.68
N LEU A 50 12.94 5.56 25.46
CA LEU A 50 12.33 6.41 24.42
C LEU A 50 12.67 5.86 23.03
N ARG A 51 11.69 5.90 22.11
CA ARG A 51 11.83 5.39 20.74
C ARG A 51 11.39 6.43 19.72
N VAL A 52 11.97 6.33 18.52
CA VAL A 52 11.44 7.03 17.33
C VAL A 52 9.98 6.59 17.10
N GLY A 53 9.11 7.55 16.79
CA GLY A 53 7.67 7.34 16.64
C GLY A 53 6.85 7.49 17.92
N ASP A 54 7.46 7.59 19.11
CA ASP A 54 6.75 7.94 20.34
C ASP A 54 6.16 9.36 20.25
N ARG A 55 5.04 9.58 20.95
CA ARG A 55 4.38 10.89 21.02
C ARG A 55 4.55 11.51 22.39
N ILE A 56 5.36 12.56 22.51
CA ILE A 56 5.50 13.32 23.75
C ILE A 56 4.26 14.18 23.94
N VAL A 57 3.54 13.96 25.03
CA VAL A 57 2.31 14.69 25.40
C VAL A 57 2.48 15.58 26.63
N ALA A 58 3.55 15.41 27.40
CA ALA A 58 3.94 16.34 28.46
C ALA A 58 5.45 16.34 28.71
N VAL A 59 5.97 17.45 29.19
CA VAL A 59 7.37 17.66 29.59
C VAL A 59 7.40 18.22 31.02
N ASP A 60 8.06 17.53 31.95
CA ASP A 60 8.14 17.88 33.37
C ASP A 60 6.77 18.13 34.04
N GLY A 61 5.74 17.40 33.59
CA GLY A 61 4.37 17.54 34.05
C GLY A 61 3.52 18.53 33.24
N GLU A 62 4.15 19.43 32.48
CA GLU A 62 3.47 20.43 31.64
C GLU A 62 2.99 19.79 30.32
N PRO A 63 1.68 19.81 30.02
CA PRO A 63 1.14 19.20 28.81
C PRO A 63 1.54 19.98 27.55
N ILE A 64 1.72 19.25 26.45
CA ILE A 64 1.80 19.85 25.12
C ILE A 64 0.39 20.29 24.73
N VAL A 65 0.23 21.56 24.38
CA VAL A 65 -1.07 22.18 24.05
C VAL A 65 -1.01 22.90 22.71
N THR A 66 -2.16 22.99 22.03
CA THR A 66 -2.32 23.83 20.85
C THR A 66 -2.18 25.30 21.26
N PRO A 67 -1.27 26.07 20.65
CA PRO A 67 -1.18 27.51 20.89
C PRO A 67 -2.49 28.20 20.48
N PRO A 68 -2.93 29.26 21.20
CA PRO A 68 -4.20 29.92 20.95
C PRO A 68 -4.26 30.67 19.60
N ASP A 69 -3.10 31.03 19.05
CA ASP A 69 -2.98 31.77 17.80
C ASP A 69 -1.65 31.48 17.08
N MET A 70 -1.59 31.87 15.81
CA MET A 70 -0.40 31.70 14.96
C MET A 70 0.85 32.45 15.46
N PRO A 71 0.77 33.72 15.91
CA PRO A 71 1.92 34.42 16.48
C PRO A 71 2.54 33.69 17.69
N THR A 72 1.69 33.18 18.58
CA THR A 72 2.15 32.41 19.74
C THR A 72 2.79 31.11 19.30
N ARG A 73 2.21 30.39 18.33
CA ARG A 73 2.80 29.19 17.76
C ARG A 73 4.18 29.44 17.15
N GLN A 74 4.36 30.51 16.39
CA GLN A 74 5.66 30.87 15.78
C GLN A 74 6.73 31.17 16.83
N ARG A 75 6.33 31.72 17.98
CA ARG A 75 7.23 32.04 19.09
C ARG A 75 7.54 30.83 19.99
N THR A 76 6.54 30.01 20.32
CA THR A 76 6.70 28.90 21.26
C THR A 76 7.18 27.63 20.58
N GLY A 77 6.74 27.36 19.34
CA GLY A 77 7.07 26.16 18.58
C GLY A 77 8.58 25.88 18.52
N PRO A 78 9.42 26.83 18.05
CA PRO A 78 10.88 26.68 18.05
C PRO A 78 11.53 26.36 19.40
N CYS A 79 10.86 26.69 20.50
CA CYS A 79 11.37 26.56 21.86
C CYS A 79 10.93 25.25 22.55
N LEU A 80 10.13 24.41 21.88
CA LEU A 80 9.72 23.11 22.39
C LEU A 80 10.89 22.12 22.38
N ILE A 81 10.82 21.07 23.22
CA ILE A 81 11.88 20.05 23.29
C ILE A 81 12.14 19.40 21.93
N GLY A 82 13.41 19.29 21.57
CA GLY A 82 13.90 18.75 20.30
C GLY A 82 13.71 19.66 19.09
N GLN A 83 13.40 20.94 19.32
CA GLN A 83 13.37 21.99 18.30
C GLN A 83 14.65 22.85 18.39
N HIS A 84 14.96 23.58 17.30
CA HIS A 84 16.23 24.27 17.14
C HIS A 84 16.54 25.36 18.19
N ALA A 85 15.53 25.90 18.90
CA ALA A 85 15.70 26.89 19.95
C ALA A 85 15.32 26.38 21.35
N GLU A 86 15.32 25.05 21.58
CA GLU A 86 14.98 24.46 22.87
C GLU A 86 15.88 24.97 24.02
N ASN A 87 17.14 25.29 23.72
CA ASN A 87 18.11 25.83 24.67
C ASN A 87 17.60 27.09 25.38
N GLN A 88 16.84 27.94 24.68
CA GLN A 88 16.24 29.15 25.25
C GLN A 88 15.23 28.83 26.35
N THR A 89 14.51 27.71 26.23
CA THR A 89 13.58 27.24 27.27
C THR A 89 14.34 26.75 28.50
N TRP A 90 15.39 25.95 28.30
CA TRP A 90 16.20 25.43 29.41
C TRP A 90 16.92 26.54 30.18
N VAL A 91 17.48 27.54 29.48
CA VAL A 91 18.10 28.71 30.10
C VAL A 91 17.08 29.51 30.91
N ARG A 92 15.87 29.76 30.37
CA ARG A 92 14.80 30.48 31.10
C ARG A 92 14.33 29.74 32.35
N GLN A 93 14.36 28.42 32.33
CA GLN A 93 14.04 27.56 33.47
C GLN A 93 15.21 27.41 34.46
N GLY A 94 16.38 27.99 34.17
CA GLY A 94 17.57 27.86 35.03
C GLY A 94 18.15 26.44 35.07
N ARG A 95 17.85 25.61 34.07
CA ARG A 95 18.31 24.23 33.97
C ARG A 95 19.81 24.16 33.71
N LYS A 96 20.43 23.06 34.16
CA LYS A 96 21.85 22.78 34.02
C LYS A 96 22.08 21.42 33.37
N GLU A 97 23.30 21.19 32.92
CA GLU A 97 23.74 19.85 32.51
C GLU A 97 23.56 18.82 33.62
N GLY A 98 23.10 17.63 33.25
CA GLY A 98 22.78 16.56 34.17
C GLY A 98 21.38 16.66 34.77
N ASP A 99 20.68 17.79 34.62
CA ASP A 99 19.30 17.90 35.06
C ASP A 99 18.41 16.91 34.32
N LEU A 100 17.53 16.24 35.08
CA LEU A 100 16.54 15.32 34.53
C LEU A 100 15.37 16.09 33.91
N VAL A 101 14.97 15.63 32.73
CA VAL A 101 13.75 16.01 32.03
C VAL A 101 12.86 14.79 31.95
N ARG A 102 11.63 14.91 32.48
CA ARG A 102 10.62 13.84 32.46
C ARG A 102 9.69 14.03 31.29
N LEU A 103 9.46 12.99 30.51
CA LEU A 103 8.56 12.98 29.38
C LEU A 103 7.42 12.00 29.65
N ARG A 104 6.19 12.49 29.52
CA ARG A 104 5.03 11.62 29.35
C ARG A 104 4.87 11.35 27.87
N VAL A 105 4.99 10.09 27.49
CA VAL A 105 4.88 9.66 26.09
C VAL A 105 3.73 8.70 25.90
N LEU A 106 3.10 8.78 24.73
CA LEU A 106 2.16 7.79 24.25
C LEU A 106 2.83 6.93 23.20
N ARG A 107 2.77 5.62 23.42
CA ARG A 107 3.22 4.59 22.49
C ARG A 107 2.03 3.72 22.09
N ARG A 108 2.02 3.24 20.86
CA ARG A 108 0.97 2.31 20.40
C ARG A 108 1.13 0.97 21.12
N ARG A 109 0.03 0.39 21.61
CA ARG A 109 0.01 -1.02 22.06
C ARG A 109 -0.09 -1.93 20.85
N ALA A 110 1.04 -2.16 20.18
CA ALA A 110 1.10 -2.91 18.94
C ALA A 110 1.91 -4.22 19.13
N PRO A 111 1.39 -5.38 18.69
CA PRO A 111 0.03 -5.58 18.18
C PRO A 111 -1.04 -5.43 19.27
N GLY A 112 -2.20 -4.87 18.94
CA GLY A 112 -3.28 -4.65 19.91
C GLY A 112 -4.05 -3.34 19.75
N ASP A 113 -4.70 -2.89 20.83
CA ASP A 113 -5.62 -1.77 20.80
C ASP A 113 -5.16 -0.59 21.68
N GLY A 114 -5.37 0.61 21.17
CA GLY A 114 -5.16 1.88 21.86
C GLY A 114 -3.70 2.24 22.06
N TRP A 115 -3.48 3.06 23.08
CA TRP A 115 -2.18 3.62 23.45
C TRP A 115 -1.78 3.22 24.87
N GLU A 116 -0.49 3.09 25.11
CA GLU A 116 0.11 3.03 26.43
C GLU A 116 0.77 4.36 26.76
N THR A 117 0.59 4.80 28.00
CA THR A 117 1.27 5.97 28.55
C THR A 117 2.50 5.51 29.31
N LEU A 118 3.65 6.07 28.96
CA LEU A 118 4.93 5.80 29.63
C LEU A 118 5.48 7.12 30.18
N GLU A 119 6.12 7.04 31.34
CA GLU A 119 6.89 8.15 31.91
C GLU A 119 8.38 7.80 31.77
N LEU A 120 9.09 8.57 30.94
CA LEU A 120 10.48 8.32 30.59
C LEU A 120 11.32 9.53 31.01
N SER A 121 12.57 9.32 31.38
CA SER A 121 13.46 10.41 31.81
C SER A 121 14.79 10.36 31.08
N GLY A 122 15.30 11.52 30.71
CA GLY A 122 16.63 11.70 30.16
C GLY A 122 17.30 12.92 30.78
N THR A 123 18.60 13.07 30.55
CA THR A 123 19.38 14.20 31.07
C THR A 123 19.65 15.25 30.01
N LEU A 124 19.61 16.54 30.39
CA LEU A 124 20.11 17.62 29.55
C LEU A 124 21.63 17.58 29.49
N LEU A 125 22.19 17.75 28.29
CA LEU A 125 23.62 17.76 28.04
C LEU A 125 24.01 18.99 27.25
N HIS A 126 25.22 19.49 27.45
CA HIS A 126 25.75 20.50 26.55
C HIS A 126 26.10 19.90 25.19
N GLU A 127 25.93 20.71 24.16
CA GLU A 127 26.54 20.42 22.88
C GLU A 127 28.07 20.40 23.02
N ARG A 128 28.68 19.37 22.44
CA ARG A 128 30.12 19.13 22.50
C ARG A 128 30.66 18.97 21.08
N LEU A 129 31.86 19.48 20.87
CA LEU A 129 32.66 19.23 19.69
C LEU A 129 33.98 18.60 20.10
N TRP A 130 34.52 17.72 19.26
CA TRP A 130 35.76 17.01 19.53
C TRP A 130 36.77 17.26 18.41
N SER A 131 38.06 17.32 18.76
CA SER A 131 39.17 17.42 17.81
C SER A 131 40.37 16.56 18.21
N LEU A 132 41.26 16.30 17.26
CA LEU A 132 42.54 15.62 17.51
C LEU A 132 43.67 16.64 17.74
N GLY A 133 44.37 16.53 18.86
CA GLY A 133 45.50 17.37 19.23
C GLY A 133 45.17 18.88 19.31
N GLU A 134 46.17 19.73 19.08
CA GLU A 134 45.99 21.18 18.92
C GLU A 134 45.50 21.59 17.51
N THR A 135 45.18 20.62 16.66
CA THR A 135 44.74 20.90 15.29
C THR A 135 43.26 21.27 15.22
N THR A 136 42.86 21.94 14.14
CA THR A 136 41.45 22.24 13.83
C THR A 136 40.67 21.02 13.31
N THR A 137 41.30 19.85 13.26
CA THR A 137 40.73 18.62 12.72
C THR A 137 39.64 18.07 13.64
N ARG A 138 38.38 18.22 13.22
CA ARG A 138 37.19 17.78 13.96
C ARG A 138 36.96 16.28 13.83
N ILE A 139 36.57 15.65 14.93
CA ILE A 139 36.13 14.24 14.97
C ILE A 139 34.65 14.12 15.38
N LEU A 140 34.05 12.98 15.04
CA LEU A 140 32.67 12.65 15.41
C LEU A 140 32.62 11.97 16.78
N GLY A 141 32.60 12.75 17.85
CA GLY A 141 32.52 12.21 19.21
C GLY A 141 33.84 11.65 19.75
N PRO A 142 33.86 11.27 21.05
CA PRO A 142 35.03 10.66 21.67
C PRO A 142 35.40 9.35 20.97
N GLY A 143 36.68 9.18 20.61
CA GLY A 143 37.15 8.00 19.88
C GLY A 143 36.67 7.89 18.43
N GLY A 144 35.86 8.83 17.92
CA GLY A 144 35.25 8.73 16.60
C GLY A 144 36.14 9.20 15.44
N PRO A 145 35.76 8.92 14.19
CA PRO A 145 36.56 9.28 13.01
C PRO A 145 36.62 10.79 12.77
N GLU A 146 37.60 11.24 11.97
CA GLU A 146 37.64 12.61 11.45
C GLU A 146 36.40 12.91 10.59
N GLN A 147 35.73 14.03 10.86
CA GLN A 147 34.45 14.39 10.24
C GLN A 147 34.54 14.41 8.71
N LEU A 148 35.57 15.08 8.17
CA LEU A 148 35.83 15.18 6.73
C LEU A 148 36.75 14.07 6.21
N GLY A 149 37.20 13.18 7.10
CA GLY A 149 38.04 12.04 6.76
C GLY A 149 37.30 11.01 5.91
N ARG A 150 38.07 10.26 5.12
CA ARG A 150 37.60 9.15 4.30
C ARG A 150 38.29 7.85 4.73
N ASP A 151 37.59 6.75 4.55
CA ASP A 151 37.86 5.41 5.05
C ASP A 151 37.87 4.35 3.93
N GLY A 152 38.04 4.79 2.68
CA GLY A 152 38.00 3.93 1.50
C GLY A 152 36.60 3.77 0.89
N PHE A 153 35.56 4.35 1.50
CA PHE A 153 34.22 4.49 0.94
C PHE A 153 34.05 5.87 0.24
N ASP A 154 32.98 6.03 -0.54
CA ASP A 154 32.80 7.15 -1.48
C ASP A 154 32.59 8.53 -0.83
N GLU A 155 32.29 8.59 0.47
CA GLU A 155 31.84 9.81 1.17
C GLU A 155 32.65 10.08 2.45
N SER A 156 32.65 11.32 2.94
CA SER A 156 33.20 11.60 4.28
C SER A 156 32.32 11.03 5.38
N TRP A 157 32.88 10.87 6.58
CA TRP A 157 32.14 10.35 7.72
C TRP A 157 30.94 11.22 8.12
N SER A 158 31.09 12.54 8.19
CA SER A 158 29.98 13.45 8.51
C SER A 158 28.86 13.36 7.49
N GLY A 159 29.20 13.41 6.19
CA GLY A 159 28.22 13.32 5.11
C GLY A 159 27.47 11.99 5.11
N TRP A 160 28.16 10.89 5.43
CA TRP A 160 27.54 9.59 5.53
C TRP A 160 26.62 9.47 6.74
N VAL A 161 27.06 9.88 7.93
CA VAL A 161 26.26 9.83 9.17
C VAL A 161 24.99 10.66 9.02
N ASP A 162 25.10 11.90 8.54
CA ASP A 162 23.93 12.79 8.36
C ASP A 162 22.89 12.19 7.40
N LYS A 163 23.35 11.61 6.28
CA LYS A 163 22.48 10.89 5.33
C LYS A 163 21.82 9.68 5.95
N ARG A 164 22.57 8.85 6.70
CA ARG A 164 22.03 7.64 7.36
C ARG A 164 20.97 8.02 8.40
N VAL A 165 21.27 9.00 9.26
CA VAL A 165 20.33 9.51 10.26
C VAL A 165 19.04 9.99 9.60
N PHE A 166 19.15 10.81 8.55
CA PHE A 166 17.98 11.31 7.84
C PHE A 166 17.14 10.20 7.20
N GLU A 167 17.78 9.19 6.60
CA GLU A 167 17.06 8.06 6.02
C GLU A 167 16.42 7.17 7.08
N TRP A 168 17.14 6.85 8.15
CA TRP A 168 16.68 6.00 9.24
C TRP A 168 15.53 6.62 10.03
N GLU A 169 15.60 7.93 10.31
CA GLU A 169 14.49 8.72 10.84
C GLU A 169 13.23 8.50 10.00
N ARG A 170 13.32 8.68 8.68
CA ARG A 170 12.17 8.53 7.78
C ARG A 170 11.65 7.10 7.67
N LEU A 171 12.48 6.09 7.88
CA LEU A 171 12.05 4.69 7.87
C LEU A 171 11.32 4.32 9.16
N LEU A 172 11.79 4.82 10.30
CA LEU A 172 11.26 4.53 11.62
C LEU A 172 10.10 5.43 12.04
N ASP A 173 9.91 6.58 11.37
CA ASP A 173 8.92 7.58 11.78
C ASP A 173 7.49 7.01 11.94
N GLY A 174 6.83 7.35 13.05
CA GLY A 174 5.49 6.86 13.36
C GLY A 174 4.37 7.44 12.49
N THR A 175 4.67 8.41 11.62
CA THR A 175 3.68 9.11 10.78
C THR A 175 3.89 8.84 9.28
N PHE A 176 5.13 8.88 8.84
CA PHE A 176 5.58 8.74 7.46
C PHE A 176 6.58 7.59 7.27
N GLY A 177 6.73 6.74 8.29
CA GLY A 177 7.61 5.59 8.29
C GLY A 177 7.36 4.62 7.15
N ILE A 178 8.29 3.66 7.02
CA ILE A 178 8.21 2.61 6.00
C ILE A 178 6.89 1.86 6.06
N TRP A 179 6.29 1.72 7.24
CA TRP A 179 5.03 0.99 7.46
C TRP A 179 3.77 1.85 7.29
N ARG A 180 3.89 3.17 7.06
CA ARG A 180 2.73 4.07 6.82
C ARG A 180 2.69 4.68 5.44
N THR A 181 3.72 4.41 4.63
CA THR A 181 3.83 4.88 3.25
C THR A 181 3.78 3.70 2.29
N ALA A 182 3.64 3.96 0.98
CA ALA A 182 3.64 2.90 -0.03
C ALA A 182 5.06 2.36 -0.35
N ARG A 183 6.02 2.43 0.58
CA ARG A 183 7.42 2.04 0.33
C ARG A 183 7.64 0.54 0.58
N GLY A 184 8.53 -0.05 -0.21
CA GLY A 184 8.83 -1.48 -0.19
C GLY A 184 9.88 -1.87 0.83
N THR A 185 9.47 -2.53 1.92
CA THR A 185 10.38 -3.03 2.98
C THR A 185 11.54 -3.87 2.45
N ARG A 186 11.33 -4.72 1.43
CA ARG A 186 12.37 -5.59 0.88
C ARG A 186 13.45 -4.84 0.10
N MET A 187 13.04 -3.89 -0.73
CA MET A 187 13.98 -3.06 -1.49
C MET A 187 14.82 -2.20 -0.54
N GLU A 188 14.17 -1.62 0.47
CA GLU A 188 14.84 -0.80 1.48
C GLU A 188 15.76 -1.64 2.38
N LEU A 189 15.38 -2.88 2.71
CA LEU A 189 16.25 -3.81 3.43
C LEU A 189 17.53 -4.10 2.64
N ALA A 190 17.42 -4.40 1.33
CA ALA A 190 18.59 -4.65 0.49
C ALA A 190 19.53 -3.43 0.45
N ASN A 191 18.98 -2.22 0.31
CA ASN A 191 19.75 -0.98 0.39
C ASN A 191 20.41 -0.80 1.76
N HIS A 192 19.67 -1.04 2.85
CA HIS A 192 20.16 -0.91 4.22
C HIS A 192 21.31 -1.87 4.54
N LEU A 193 21.22 -3.12 4.05
CA LEU A 193 22.26 -4.14 4.23
C LEU A 193 23.58 -3.77 3.54
N ALA A 194 23.54 -3.00 2.44
CA ALA A 194 24.75 -2.53 1.75
C ALA A 194 25.64 -1.63 2.64
N HIS A 195 25.07 -1.03 3.69
CA HIS A 195 25.82 -0.18 4.63
C HIS A 195 26.46 -0.94 5.79
N LYS A 196 26.19 -2.25 5.93
CA LYS A 196 26.70 -3.06 7.04
C LYS A 196 28.22 -2.99 7.15
N ALA A 197 28.92 -3.11 6.01
CA ALA A 197 30.38 -3.11 5.99
C ALA A 197 30.98 -1.83 6.60
N ARG A 198 30.35 -0.67 6.38
CA ARG A 198 30.85 0.60 6.90
C ARG A 198 30.50 0.79 8.38
N VAL A 199 29.36 0.26 8.84
CA VAL A 199 29.02 0.18 10.27
C VAL A 199 30.02 -0.72 11.01
N ASP A 200 30.30 -1.91 10.47
CA ASP A 200 31.27 -2.84 11.05
C ASP A 200 32.68 -2.21 11.10
N TYR A 201 33.09 -1.52 10.03
CA TYR A 201 34.35 -0.77 10.00
C TYR A 201 34.40 0.31 11.10
N LEU A 202 33.32 1.09 11.28
CA LEU A 202 33.23 2.11 12.34
C LEU A 202 33.41 1.48 13.73
N VAL A 203 32.75 0.35 13.99
CA VAL A 203 32.81 -0.36 15.27
C VAL A 203 34.21 -0.92 15.55
N GLU A 204 34.86 -1.49 14.52
CA GLU A 204 36.19 -2.08 14.65
C GLU A 204 37.30 -1.03 14.83
N HIS A 205 37.26 0.06 14.06
CA HIS A 205 38.37 1.01 13.97
C HIS A 205 38.19 2.25 14.87
N PHE A 206 36.95 2.56 15.25
CA PHE A 206 36.60 3.74 16.05
C PHE A 206 35.64 3.38 17.20
N PRO A 207 36.04 2.45 18.10
CA PRO A 207 35.18 2.03 19.20
C PRO A 207 34.88 3.23 20.13
N GLY A 208 33.58 3.47 20.37
CA GLY A 208 33.12 4.59 21.18
C GLY A 208 31.60 4.73 21.21
N PRO A 209 31.07 5.79 21.86
CA PRO A 209 29.64 6.02 21.98
C PRO A 209 28.93 6.17 20.62
N LEU A 210 29.55 6.87 19.68
CA LEU A 210 29.02 7.00 18.32
C LEU A 210 28.89 5.64 17.63
N ALA A 211 29.95 4.83 17.65
CA ALA A 211 29.95 3.52 16.98
C ALA A 211 28.90 2.58 17.58
N THR A 212 28.73 2.63 18.92
CA THR A 212 27.70 1.87 19.63
C THR A 212 26.30 2.29 19.18
N ALA A 213 26.01 3.61 19.21
CA ALA A 213 24.72 4.14 18.79
C ALA A 213 24.43 3.82 17.31
N MET A 214 25.40 4.01 16.41
CA MET A 214 25.23 3.72 14.99
C MET A 214 24.96 2.25 14.70
N ARG A 215 25.63 1.33 15.43
CA ARG A 215 25.36 -0.10 15.33
C ARG A 215 23.95 -0.42 15.81
N ASP A 216 23.57 0.09 16.98
CA ASP A 216 22.26 -0.20 17.56
C ASP A 216 21.12 0.39 16.71
N ASP A 217 21.31 1.58 16.14
CA ASP A 217 20.39 2.21 15.18
C ASP A 217 20.30 1.40 13.87
N TRP A 218 21.43 0.94 13.34
CA TRP A 218 21.46 0.08 12.16
C TRP A 218 20.69 -1.23 12.39
N GLU A 219 20.90 -1.88 13.53
CA GLU A 219 20.17 -3.09 13.90
C GLU A 219 18.67 -2.84 14.08
N HIS A 220 18.30 -1.70 14.67
CA HIS A 220 16.90 -1.34 14.84
C HIS A 220 16.18 -1.12 13.50
N VAL A 221 16.82 -0.42 12.56
CA VAL A 221 16.30 -0.23 11.20
C VAL A 221 16.25 -1.55 10.45
N ARG A 222 17.27 -2.41 10.57
CA ARG A 222 17.26 -3.76 9.98
C ARG A 222 16.06 -4.56 10.46
N ALA A 223 15.84 -4.62 11.78
CA ALA A 223 14.72 -5.35 12.37
C ALA A 223 13.36 -4.80 11.91
N CYS A 224 13.23 -3.47 11.81
CA CYS A 224 12.03 -2.81 11.28
C CYS A 224 11.77 -3.20 9.82
N LEU A 225 12.79 -3.22 8.97
CA LEU A 225 12.67 -3.53 7.53
C LEU A 225 12.49 -5.02 7.26
N GLU A 226 13.07 -5.90 8.08
CA GLU A 226 12.88 -7.35 7.99
C GLU A 226 11.44 -7.77 8.24
N GLY A 227 10.70 -7.00 9.03
CA GLY A 227 9.35 -7.34 9.45
C GLY A 227 9.30 -8.48 10.45
N GLU A 228 8.18 -8.56 11.15
CA GLU A 228 7.93 -9.54 12.19
C GLU A 228 7.75 -10.93 11.58
N ARG A 229 8.31 -11.95 12.24
CA ARG A 229 8.08 -13.34 11.84
C ARG A 229 6.67 -13.76 12.25
N VAL A 230 5.95 -14.35 11.31
CA VAL A 230 4.55 -14.72 11.50
C VAL A 230 4.39 -16.22 11.32
N SER A 231 3.86 -16.93 12.33
CA SER A 231 3.37 -18.29 12.13
C SER A 231 1.96 -18.26 11.54
N LEU A 232 1.78 -18.96 10.42
CA LEU A 232 0.46 -19.17 9.83
C LEU A 232 -0.20 -20.37 10.52
N PRO A 233 -1.48 -20.28 10.93
CA PRO A 233 -2.19 -21.44 11.45
C PRO A 233 -2.39 -22.50 10.35
N GLU A 234 -2.65 -23.73 10.77
CA GLU A 234 -3.07 -24.79 9.85
C GLU A 234 -4.33 -24.34 9.09
N GLY A 235 -4.39 -24.62 7.79
CA GLY A 235 -5.49 -24.20 6.91
C GLY A 235 -5.52 -22.72 6.51
N ALA A 236 -4.54 -21.89 6.94
CA ALA A 236 -4.52 -20.46 6.60
C ALA A 236 -4.54 -20.18 5.09
N LEU A 237 -4.03 -21.11 4.28
CA LEU A 237 -3.92 -21.00 2.83
C LEU A 237 -4.94 -21.86 2.07
N ASP A 238 -5.87 -22.54 2.74
CA ASP A 238 -6.86 -23.42 2.10
C ASP A 238 -7.69 -22.70 1.04
N PHE A 239 -7.91 -21.39 1.24
CA PHE A 239 -8.63 -20.57 0.27
C PHE A 239 -7.94 -20.49 -1.09
N ARG A 240 -6.60 -20.59 -1.14
CA ARG A 240 -5.85 -20.62 -2.41
C ARG A 240 -6.09 -21.94 -3.12
N SER A 241 -5.99 -23.06 -2.41
CA SER A 241 -6.26 -24.40 -2.96
C SER A 241 -7.70 -24.51 -3.49
N ARG A 242 -8.69 -24.05 -2.71
CA ARG A 242 -10.09 -23.98 -3.18
C ARG A 242 -10.24 -23.12 -4.44
N GLY A 243 -9.53 -21.98 -4.49
CA GLY A 243 -9.51 -21.10 -5.65
C GLY A 243 -8.93 -21.77 -6.91
N GLU A 244 -7.81 -22.49 -6.77
CA GLU A 244 -7.18 -23.24 -7.87
C GLU A 244 -8.09 -24.36 -8.39
N GLU A 245 -8.72 -25.11 -7.49
CA GLU A 245 -9.69 -26.16 -7.85
C GLU A 245 -10.89 -25.57 -8.60
N GLN A 246 -11.41 -24.44 -8.13
CA GLN A 246 -12.53 -23.73 -8.77
C GLN A 246 -12.16 -23.22 -10.17
N VAL A 247 -10.97 -22.62 -10.33
CA VAL A 247 -10.46 -22.18 -11.64
C VAL A 247 -10.37 -23.35 -12.61
N LYS A 248 -9.81 -24.48 -12.17
CA LYS A 248 -9.71 -25.70 -12.98
C LYS A 248 -11.09 -26.23 -13.38
N ALA A 249 -12.03 -26.31 -12.44
CA ALA A 249 -13.38 -26.80 -12.70
C ALA A 249 -14.14 -25.92 -13.70
N ILE A 250 -14.07 -24.60 -13.56
CA ILE A 250 -14.70 -23.66 -14.49
C ILE A 250 -14.02 -23.67 -15.87
N GLY A 251 -12.69 -23.75 -15.92
CA GLY A 251 -11.95 -23.85 -17.19
C GLY A 251 -12.32 -25.09 -18.01
N LEU A 252 -12.52 -26.24 -17.35
CA LEU A 252 -13.01 -27.46 -18.02
C LEU A 252 -14.42 -27.27 -18.59
N ARG A 253 -15.33 -26.62 -17.84
CA ARG A 253 -16.68 -26.30 -18.31
C ARG A 253 -16.66 -25.33 -19.48
N ALA A 254 -15.82 -24.30 -19.43
CA ALA A 254 -15.65 -23.34 -20.52
C ALA A 254 -15.14 -24.01 -21.79
N THR A 255 -14.15 -24.91 -21.68
CA THR A 255 -13.63 -25.66 -22.83
C THR A 255 -14.70 -26.58 -23.43
N ALA A 256 -15.47 -27.28 -22.60
CA ALA A 256 -16.55 -28.16 -23.05
C ALA A 256 -17.69 -27.35 -23.72
N ALA A 257 -18.09 -26.22 -23.12
CA ALA A 257 -19.11 -25.34 -23.66
C ALA A 257 -18.69 -24.73 -25.00
N TRP A 258 -17.44 -24.31 -25.13
CA TRP A 258 -16.89 -23.79 -26.39
C TRP A 258 -16.94 -24.84 -27.50
N LYS A 259 -16.52 -26.07 -27.20
CA LYS A 259 -16.57 -27.18 -28.16
C LYS A 259 -18.02 -27.48 -28.59
N ALA A 260 -18.94 -27.59 -27.64
CA ALA A 260 -20.35 -27.84 -27.92
C ALA A 260 -20.98 -26.71 -28.76
N LEU A 261 -20.60 -25.45 -28.49
CA LEU A 261 -21.08 -24.29 -29.25
C LEU A 261 -20.59 -24.35 -30.70
N LEU A 262 -19.31 -24.63 -30.94
CA LEU A 262 -18.76 -24.81 -32.29
C LEU A 262 -19.45 -25.98 -33.03
N GLU A 263 -19.67 -27.11 -32.36
CA GLU A 263 -20.36 -28.26 -32.95
C GLU A 263 -21.82 -27.93 -33.32
N SER A 264 -22.55 -27.24 -32.45
CA SER A 264 -23.94 -26.83 -32.69
C SER A 264 -24.11 -25.85 -33.85
N ARG A 265 -23.05 -25.09 -34.18
CA ARG A 265 -23.03 -24.07 -35.24
C ARG A 265 -22.23 -24.49 -36.47
N ALA A 266 -21.78 -25.74 -36.54
CA ALA A 266 -20.91 -26.23 -37.61
C ALA A 266 -21.52 -26.07 -39.02
N SER A 267 -22.84 -26.24 -39.18
CA SER A 267 -23.52 -26.04 -40.46
C SER A 267 -23.59 -24.59 -40.93
N GLU A 268 -23.53 -23.63 -40.00
CA GLU A 268 -23.54 -22.18 -40.28
C GLU A 268 -22.11 -21.60 -40.41
N THR A 269 -21.10 -22.37 -40.00
CA THR A 269 -19.70 -21.93 -39.89
C THR A 269 -18.91 -22.28 -41.15
N LEU A 270 -18.15 -21.31 -41.66
CA LEU A 270 -17.22 -21.53 -42.75
C LEU A 270 -16.13 -22.54 -42.35
N GLY A 271 -15.90 -23.54 -43.20
CA GLY A 271 -14.83 -24.53 -42.99
C GLY A 271 -13.41 -23.98 -43.18
N ALA A 272 -13.27 -22.77 -43.73
CA ALA A 272 -11.99 -22.09 -43.94
C ALA A 272 -12.11 -20.58 -43.67
N PHE A 273 -10.97 -19.95 -43.36
CA PHE A 273 -10.89 -18.50 -43.18
C PHE A 273 -11.33 -17.77 -44.46
N PRO A 274 -12.13 -16.69 -44.36
CA PRO A 274 -12.64 -15.99 -45.53
C PRO A 274 -11.51 -15.24 -46.25
N VAL A 275 -11.09 -15.76 -47.42
CA VAL A 275 -10.09 -15.11 -48.30
C VAL A 275 -10.79 -14.41 -49.47
N VAL A 276 -11.56 -13.37 -49.17
CA VAL A 276 -12.25 -12.54 -50.17
C VAL A 276 -11.63 -11.14 -50.15
N ASP A 277 -11.34 -10.57 -51.32
CA ASP A 277 -10.92 -9.17 -51.42
C ASP A 277 -12.07 -8.27 -50.89
N PRO A 278 -11.84 -7.48 -49.82
CA PRO A 278 -12.91 -6.76 -49.14
C PRO A 278 -13.52 -5.62 -49.99
N PHE A 279 -12.84 -5.14 -51.02
CA PHE A 279 -13.32 -4.03 -51.87
C PHE A 279 -13.70 -4.46 -53.28
N ARG A 280 -13.05 -5.51 -53.81
CA ARG A 280 -13.21 -5.96 -55.21
C ARG A 280 -13.83 -7.35 -55.35
N GLY A 281 -13.88 -8.14 -54.27
CA GLY A 281 -14.41 -9.51 -54.28
C GLY A 281 -15.93 -9.57 -54.06
N ASP A 282 -16.56 -10.68 -54.46
CA ASP A 282 -17.95 -10.97 -54.14
C ASP A 282 -18.09 -11.41 -52.68
N ARG A 283 -18.50 -10.48 -51.82
CA ARG A 283 -18.65 -10.69 -50.38
C ARG A 283 -19.94 -11.40 -50.01
N SER A 284 -20.94 -11.42 -50.89
CA SER A 284 -22.24 -12.05 -50.62
C SER A 284 -22.12 -13.54 -50.30
N VAL A 285 -21.05 -14.19 -50.78
CA VAL A 285 -20.74 -15.61 -50.54
C VAL A 285 -20.28 -15.90 -49.10
N VAL A 286 -19.84 -14.89 -48.35
CA VAL A 286 -19.35 -15.02 -46.96
C VAL A 286 -20.17 -14.22 -45.96
N THR A 287 -20.82 -13.13 -46.36
CA THR A 287 -21.66 -12.30 -45.49
C THR A 287 -22.75 -13.12 -44.80
N GLY A 288 -22.95 -12.88 -43.50
CA GLY A 288 -23.96 -13.56 -42.68
C GLY A 288 -23.58 -14.96 -42.20
N LYS A 289 -22.53 -15.57 -42.77
CA LYS A 289 -21.97 -16.85 -42.29
C LYS A 289 -21.12 -16.64 -41.05
N LEU A 290 -20.92 -17.71 -40.28
CA LEU A 290 -20.07 -17.69 -39.10
C LEU A 290 -18.63 -18.05 -39.46
N VAL A 291 -17.67 -17.48 -38.74
CA VAL A 291 -16.24 -17.81 -38.83
C VAL A 291 -15.68 -18.03 -37.43
N ALA A 292 -15.01 -19.16 -37.23
CA ALA A 292 -14.25 -19.43 -36.03
C ALA A 292 -12.84 -18.83 -36.18
N LEU A 293 -12.56 -17.80 -35.39
CA LEU A 293 -11.30 -17.07 -35.40
C LEU A 293 -10.40 -17.56 -34.26
N PRO A 294 -9.12 -17.82 -34.52
CA PRO A 294 -8.20 -18.36 -33.52
C PRO A 294 -7.92 -17.35 -32.40
N GLN A 295 -7.13 -17.76 -31.41
CA GLN A 295 -6.75 -16.88 -30.31
C GLN A 295 -5.98 -15.64 -30.82
N VAL A 296 -6.36 -14.46 -30.31
CA VAL A 296 -5.65 -13.19 -30.50
C VAL A 296 -5.28 -12.60 -29.14
N SER A 297 -4.04 -12.10 -29.01
CA SER A 297 -3.57 -11.44 -27.79
C SER A 297 -3.69 -9.92 -27.89
N GLN A 298 -3.58 -9.20 -26.78
CA GLN A 298 -3.58 -7.73 -26.78
C GLN A 298 -2.49 -7.10 -27.68
N ARG A 299 -1.39 -7.81 -27.94
CA ARG A 299 -0.31 -7.33 -28.81
C ARG A 299 -0.68 -7.31 -30.29
N ASP A 300 -1.68 -8.11 -30.65
CA ASP A 300 -2.14 -8.27 -32.02
C ASP A 300 -3.30 -7.32 -32.35
N TRP A 301 -3.75 -6.51 -31.37
CA TRP A 301 -4.82 -5.54 -31.57
C TRP A 301 -4.36 -4.39 -32.45
N ILE A 302 -5.24 -3.91 -33.32
CA ILE A 302 -5.02 -2.72 -34.14
C ILE A 302 -5.77 -1.57 -33.50
N VAL A 303 -5.09 -0.44 -33.28
CA VAL A 303 -5.72 0.80 -32.80
C VAL A 303 -5.78 1.78 -33.96
N ASP A 304 -7.00 2.13 -34.35
CA ASP A 304 -7.29 3.05 -35.46
C ASP A 304 -8.20 4.17 -34.95
N MET A 305 -7.75 5.42 -35.08
CA MET A 305 -8.50 6.62 -34.66
C MET A 305 -9.05 6.52 -33.21
N GLY A 306 -8.26 5.96 -32.30
CA GLY A 306 -8.64 5.79 -30.89
C GLY A 306 -9.56 4.60 -30.58
N ASN A 307 -9.93 3.80 -31.58
CA ASN A 307 -10.73 2.59 -31.41
C ASN A 307 -9.84 1.34 -31.56
N ALA A 308 -9.99 0.40 -30.64
CA ALA A 308 -9.26 -0.87 -30.70
C ALA A 308 -10.08 -1.95 -31.43
N TYR A 309 -9.37 -2.75 -32.22
CA TYR A 309 -9.91 -3.86 -33.00
C TYR A 309 -9.11 -5.12 -32.70
N LEU A 310 -9.82 -6.21 -32.45
CA LEU A 310 -9.26 -7.54 -32.57
C LEU A 310 -9.02 -7.80 -34.05
N ALA A 311 -7.82 -8.25 -34.41
CA ALA A 311 -7.42 -8.41 -35.81
C ALA A 311 -6.82 -9.78 -36.05
N TRP A 312 -7.33 -10.46 -37.08
CA TRP A 312 -6.81 -11.75 -37.53
C TRP A 312 -6.38 -11.63 -38.98
N ASN A 313 -5.22 -12.22 -39.30
CA ASN A 313 -4.71 -12.30 -40.65
C ASN A 313 -4.40 -13.75 -40.99
N GLN A 314 -4.92 -14.22 -42.11
CA GLN A 314 -4.50 -15.47 -42.73
C GLN A 314 -4.32 -15.26 -44.24
N SER A 315 -3.12 -15.56 -44.74
CA SER A 315 -2.78 -15.47 -46.16
C SER A 315 -3.07 -14.09 -46.79
N GLY A 316 -2.97 -13.01 -46.02
CA GLY A 316 -3.21 -11.64 -46.48
C GLY A 316 -4.67 -11.18 -46.41
N ALA A 317 -5.61 -12.07 -46.09
CA ALA A 317 -6.98 -11.70 -45.79
C ALA A 317 -7.12 -11.34 -44.30
N TRP A 318 -7.85 -10.25 -44.03
CA TRP A 318 -8.06 -9.76 -42.67
C TRP A 318 -9.51 -9.87 -42.23
N VAL A 319 -9.69 -10.19 -40.95
CA VAL A 319 -10.97 -10.11 -40.25
C VAL A 319 -10.79 -9.26 -39.00
N PHE A 320 -11.75 -8.39 -38.72
CA PHE A 320 -11.72 -7.46 -37.60
C PHE A 320 -12.97 -7.56 -36.72
N CYS A 321 -12.79 -7.38 -35.41
CA CYS A 321 -13.90 -7.19 -34.48
C CYS A 321 -13.63 -5.93 -33.63
N PRO A 322 -14.46 -4.88 -33.72
CA PRO A 322 -14.33 -3.71 -32.86
C PRO A 322 -14.63 -4.08 -31.41
N VAL A 323 -13.77 -3.64 -30.47
CA VAL A 323 -13.94 -3.98 -29.04
C VAL A 323 -15.04 -3.18 -28.35
N ASN A 324 -15.49 -2.08 -28.96
CA ASN A 324 -16.48 -1.14 -28.42
C ASN A 324 -17.92 -1.42 -28.89
N THR A 325 -18.21 -2.63 -29.34
CA THR A 325 -19.57 -3.05 -29.72
C THR A 325 -20.39 -3.48 -28.50
N PRO A 326 -21.74 -3.37 -28.53
CA PRO A 326 -22.59 -3.91 -27.47
C PRO A 326 -22.35 -5.40 -27.19
N ALA A 327 -22.06 -6.17 -28.25
CA ALA A 327 -21.73 -7.60 -28.14
C ALA A 327 -20.43 -7.83 -27.34
N MET A 328 -19.35 -7.10 -27.65
CA MET A 328 -18.11 -7.18 -26.89
C MET A 328 -18.25 -6.65 -25.46
N ALA A 329 -19.05 -5.60 -25.22
CA ALA A 329 -19.34 -5.12 -23.88
C ALA A 329 -19.96 -6.22 -23.00
N ARG A 330 -20.85 -7.05 -23.57
CA ARG A 330 -21.45 -8.21 -22.90
C ARG A 330 -20.43 -9.31 -22.62
N VAL A 331 -19.52 -9.58 -23.54
CA VAL A 331 -18.38 -10.50 -23.33
C VAL A 331 -17.50 -10.03 -22.17
N PHE A 332 -17.12 -8.74 -22.15
CA PHE A 332 -16.31 -8.20 -21.06
C PHE A 332 -17.07 -8.15 -19.73
N ALA A 333 -18.37 -7.89 -19.72
CA ALA A 333 -19.19 -7.99 -18.51
C ALA A 333 -19.13 -9.39 -17.88
N ALA A 334 -19.23 -10.45 -18.69
CA ALA A 334 -19.06 -11.83 -18.21
C ALA A 334 -17.64 -12.11 -17.71
N MET A 335 -16.61 -11.60 -18.41
CA MET A 335 -15.23 -11.66 -17.95
C MET A 335 -15.03 -10.97 -16.58
N TYR A 336 -15.63 -9.79 -16.37
CA TYR A 336 -15.54 -9.09 -15.09
C TYR A 336 -16.26 -9.86 -13.97
N ARG A 337 -17.41 -10.48 -14.24
CA ARG A 337 -18.06 -11.37 -13.25
C ARG A 337 -17.20 -12.58 -12.93
N TYR A 338 -16.55 -13.19 -13.92
CA TYR A 338 -15.57 -14.25 -13.69
C TYR A 338 -14.40 -13.76 -12.82
N GLN A 339 -13.86 -12.57 -13.09
CA GLN A 339 -12.78 -11.99 -12.28
C GLN A 339 -13.19 -11.78 -10.81
N ARG A 340 -14.42 -11.32 -10.61
CA ARG A 340 -14.98 -11.09 -9.28
C ARG A 340 -15.22 -12.39 -8.51
N ARG A 341 -15.68 -13.45 -9.18
CA ARG A 341 -16.19 -14.68 -8.54
C ARG A 341 -15.24 -15.87 -8.56
N VAL A 342 -14.37 -15.98 -9.57
CA VAL A 342 -13.52 -17.17 -9.81
C VAL A 342 -12.05 -16.79 -9.64
N SER A 343 -11.44 -16.16 -10.63
CA SER A 343 -10.03 -15.72 -10.56
C SER A 343 -9.86 -14.27 -10.99
N PRO A 344 -9.29 -13.40 -10.13
CA PRO A 344 -9.03 -12.00 -10.47
C PRO A 344 -7.94 -11.83 -11.54
N SER A 345 -7.22 -12.90 -11.88
CA SER A 345 -6.15 -12.91 -12.88
C SER A 345 -6.54 -13.83 -14.03
N ILE A 346 -6.85 -13.24 -15.17
CA ILE A 346 -7.12 -13.94 -16.43
C ILE A 346 -6.39 -13.22 -17.55
N ARG A 347 -5.76 -13.99 -18.44
CA ARG A 347 -5.15 -13.43 -19.66
C ARG A 347 -6.25 -13.04 -20.63
N VAL A 348 -6.13 -11.84 -21.20
CA VAL A 348 -7.09 -11.34 -22.20
C VAL A 348 -6.66 -11.83 -23.59
N ASP A 349 -6.67 -13.14 -23.73
CA ASP A 349 -6.44 -13.86 -24.98
C ASP A 349 -7.82 -14.30 -25.50
N ILE A 350 -8.24 -13.82 -26.67
CA ILE A 350 -9.63 -13.97 -27.12
C ILE A 350 -9.69 -14.88 -28.34
N THR A 351 -10.47 -15.95 -28.27
CA THR A 351 -10.94 -16.74 -29.41
C THR A 351 -12.39 -16.34 -29.68
N LEU A 352 -12.76 -16.16 -30.95
CA LEU A 352 -14.06 -15.60 -31.33
C LEU A 352 -14.78 -16.46 -32.35
N LEU A 353 -16.09 -16.65 -32.16
CA LEU A 353 -17.00 -17.08 -33.21
C LEU A 353 -17.77 -15.84 -33.64
N GLY A 354 -17.50 -15.36 -34.85
CA GLY A 354 -18.07 -14.11 -35.36
C GLY A 354 -18.97 -14.33 -36.58
N ARG A 355 -20.00 -13.49 -36.74
CA ARG A 355 -20.82 -13.41 -37.95
C ARG A 355 -20.23 -12.35 -38.87
N ILE A 356 -19.92 -12.71 -40.11
CA ILE A 356 -19.33 -11.78 -41.10
C ILE A 356 -20.35 -10.72 -41.49
N LEU A 357 -19.98 -9.45 -41.34
CA LEU A 357 -20.80 -8.29 -41.68
C LEU A 357 -20.63 -7.90 -43.17
N PRO A 358 -21.62 -7.18 -43.75
CA PRO A 358 -21.59 -6.83 -45.17
C PRO A 358 -20.58 -5.74 -45.51
N ASP A 359 -20.15 -4.92 -44.56
CA ASP A 359 -19.33 -3.74 -44.82
C ASP A 359 -17.83 -4.04 -44.64
N PRO A 360 -16.96 -3.59 -45.56
CA PRO A 360 -15.53 -3.81 -45.44
C PRO A 360 -14.91 -2.74 -44.56
N ARG A 361 -13.75 -3.05 -43.97
CA ARG A 361 -13.01 -2.11 -43.13
C ARG A 361 -11.60 -1.92 -43.64
N LEU A 362 -11.17 -0.67 -43.66
CA LEU A 362 -9.76 -0.29 -43.77
C LEU A 362 -9.33 0.30 -42.44
N LEU A 363 -8.31 -0.29 -41.82
CA LEU A 363 -7.71 0.22 -40.59
C LEU A 363 -6.29 0.72 -40.90
N ALA A 364 -5.95 1.92 -40.42
CA ALA A 364 -4.64 2.54 -40.56
C ALA A 364 -4.08 2.88 -39.18
N GLY A 365 -3.49 1.89 -38.52
CA GLY A 365 -3.13 1.95 -37.11
C GLY A 365 -1.82 1.23 -36.81
N SER A 366 -1.07 1.70 -35.81
CA SER A 366 0.17 1.06 -35.34
C SER A 366 1.23 0.84 -36.44
N GLY A 367 1.32 1.75 -37.41
CA GLY A 367 2.26 1.68 -38.54
C GLY A 367 1.88 0.65 -39.61
N ARG A 368 0.64 0.13 -39.60
CA ARG A 368 0.13 -0.85 -40.56
C ARG A 368 -1.18 -0.37 -41.18
N THR A 369 -1.36 -0.66 -42.46
CA THR A 369 -2.64 -0.53 -43.15
C THR A 369 -3.16 -1.93 -43.46
N ALA A 370 -4.38 -2.23 -43.04
CA ALA A 370 -5.00 -3.53 -43.24
C ALA A 370 -6.44 -3.37 -43.73
N ALA A 371 -6.78 -4.05 -44.82
CA ALA A 371 -8.11 -4.10 -45.40
C ALA A 371 -8.73 -5.49 -45.14
N GLY A 372 -9.95 -5.54 -44.65
CA GLY A 372 -10.58 -6.78 -44.22
C GLY A 372 -12.09 -6.68 -44.03
N LEU A 373 -12.67 -7.78 -43.54
CA LEU A 373 -14.09 -7.88 -43.22
C LEU A 373 -14.33 -7.69 -41.73
N GLU A 374 -15.43 -7.05 -41.37
CA GLU A 374 -15.84 -6.94 -39.97
C GLU A 374 -16.69 -8.14 -39.55
N VAL A 375 -16.59 -8.53 -38.28
CA VAL A 375 -17.45 -9.56 -37.69
C VAL A 375 -18.16 -9.05 -36.44
N GLU A 376 -19.39 -9.50 -36.25
CA GLU A 376 -20.13 -9.37 -35.01
C GLU A 376 -19.90 -10.59 -34.10
N PRO A 377 -19.51 -10.42 -32.83
CA PRO A 377 -19.38 -11.52 -31.86
C PRO A 377 -20.67 -12.30 -31.65
N ILE A 378 -20.63 -13.61 -31.88
CA ILE A 378 -21.69 -14.56 -31.50
C ILE A 378 -21.32 -15.30 -30.23
N ALA A 379 -20.06 -15.69 -30.10
CA ALA A 379 -19.53 -16.30 -28.88
C ALA A 379 -18.04 -15.98 -28.74
N ALA A 380 -17.55 -16.00 -27.51
CA ALA A 380 -16.14 -15.77 -27.23
C ALA A 380 -15.62 -16.75 -26.16
N LEU A 381 -14.37 -17.16 -26.30
CA LEU A 381 -13.60 -17.85 -25.27
C LEU A 381 -12.41 -16.95 -24.88
N ILE A 382 -12.37 -16.51 -23.63
CA ILE A 382 -11.31 -15.65 -23.11
C ILE A 382 -10.39 -16.45 -22.19
N GLY A 383 -9.08 -16.39 -22.44
CA GLY A 383 -8.04 -17.01 -21.62
C GLY A 383 -8.18 -18.52 -21.44
N GLY A 384 -8.94 -19.19 -22.31
CA GLY A 384 -9.30 -20.61 -22.16
C GLY A 384 -10.21 -20.92 -20.97
N ALA A 385 -10.75 -19.91 -20.27
CA ALA A 385 -11.45 -20.08 -19.00
C ALA A 385 -12.85 -19.46 -18.97
N VAL A 386 -13.15 -18.51 -19.86
CA VAL A 386 -14.43 -17.79 -19.90
C VAL A 386 -15.06 -17.98 -21.27
N CYS A 387 -15.96 -18.96 -21.39
CA CYS A 387 -16.77 -19.17 -22.57
C CYS A 387 -18.10 -18.43 -22.41
N VAL A 388 -18.46 -17.58 -23.37
CA VAL A 388 -19.66 -16.76 -23.35
C VAL A 388 -20.39 -16.92 -24.68
N ASP A 389 -21.67 -17.30 -24.62
CA ASP A 389 -22.58 -17.17 -25.74
C ASP A 389 -23.23 -15.78 -25.69
N VAL A 390 -22.90 -14.91 -26.64
CA VAL A 390 -23.39 -13.54 -26.68
C VAL A 390 -24.88 -13.52 -27.06
N THR A 391 -25.40 -14.58 -27.67
CA THR A 391 -26.83 -14.65 -28.04
C THR A 391 -27.74 -14.93 -26.84
N ASP A 392 -27.18 -15.27 -25.68
CA ASP A 392 -27.94 -15.52 -24.45
C ASP A 392 -28.59 -14.24 -23.90
N THR A 393 -29.90 -14.10 -24.09
CA THR A 393 -30.70 -12.93 -23.68
C THR A 393 -31.29 -13.02 -22.28
N ARG A 394 -30.93 -14.03 -21.48
CA ARG A 394 -31.43 -14.15 -20.09
C ARG A 394 -31.12 -12.89 -19.27
N GLU A 395 -32.02 -12.53 -18.37
CA GLU A 395 -31.84 -11.40 -17.46
C GLU A 395 -30.57 -11.58 -16.61
N GLY A 396 -29.76 -10.52 -16.49
CA GLY A 396 -28.44 -10.57 -15.85
C GLY A 396 -27.33 -11.23 -16.69
N GLY A 397 -27.65 -11.75 -17.88
CA GLY A 397 -26.76 -12.40 -18.82
C GLY A 397 -26.08 -11.46 -19.84
N PRO A 398 -25.20 -11.98 -20.71
CA PRO A 398 -24.93 -13.41 -20.93
C PRO A 398 -24.02 -13.97 -19.84
N PHE A 399 -24.28 -15.20 -19.40
CA PHE A 399 -23.50 -15.87 -18.35
C PHE A 399 -22.27 -16.58 -18.95
N PHE A 400 -21.17 -16.66 -18.19
CA PHE A 400 -20.07 -17.54 -18.60
C PHE A 400 -20.37 -19.00 -18.24
N ALA A 401 -19.81 -19.94 -18.99
CA ALA A 401 -20.04 -21.36 -18.77
C ALA A 401 -19.67 -21.81 -17.35
N GLY A 402 -20.64 -22.37 -16.62
CA GLY A 402 -20.46 -22.84 -15.25
C GLY A 402 -20.70 -21.78 -14.17
N GLU A 403 -21.06 -20.54 -14.54
CA GLU A 403 -21.37 -19.46 -13.60
C GLU A 403 -22.47 -19.86 -12.60
N GLU A 404 -23.48 -20.61 -13.04
CA GLU A 404 -24.58 -21.11 -12.21
C GLU A 404 -24.16 -22.11 -11.13
N SER A 405 -23.01 -22.75 -11.28
CA SER A 405 -22.48 -23.70 -10.29
C SER A 405 -21.71 -23.05 -9.15
N LEU A 406 -21.44 -21.74 -9.27
CA LEU A 406 -20.74 -20.98 -8.25
C LEU A 406 -21.70 -20.74 -7.09
N ARG A 407 -21.54 -21.50 -6.02
CA ARG A 407 -22.17 -21.21 -4.74
C ARG A 407 -21.42 -20.05 -4.08
N GLN A 408 -22.15 -19.01 -3.71
CA GLN A 408 -21.60 -17.92 -2.93
C GLN A 408 -21.83 -18.25 -1.44
N GLU A 409 -20.78 -18.67 -0.75
CA GLU A 409 -20.83 -18.80 0.71
C GLU A 409 -20.75 -17.40 1.31
N THR A 410 -21.87 -16.92 1.84
CA THR A 410 -21.93 -15.63 2.54
C THR A 410 -21.87 -15.85 4.04
N SER A 411 -21.09 -15.02 4.72
CA SER A 411 -20.98 -15.07 6.19
C SER A 411 -22.12 -14.33 6.90
N GLY A 412 -22.94 -13.61 6.13
CA GLY A 412 -23.97 -12.73 6.66
C GLY A 412 -23.42 -11.40 7.20
N PRO A 413 -24.31 -10.47 7.56
CA PRO A 413 -23.90 -9.20 8.14
C PRO A 413 -23.26 -9.40 9.51
N LEU A 414 -22.28 -8.56 9.84
CA LEU A 414 -21.77 -8.45 11.21
C LEU A 414 -22.87 -7.94 12.16
N ALA A 415 -22.73 -8.26 13.44
CA ALA A 415 -23.52 -7.66 14.49
C ALA A 415 -23.30 -6.15 14.54
N ASP A 416 -24.34 -5.39 14.90
CA ASP A 416 -24.29 -3.92 14.90
C ASP A 416 -23.34 -3.34 15.97
N ASP A 417 -23.05 -4.12 17.01
CA ASP A 417 -22.11 -3.80 18.09
C ASP A 417 -20.67 -4.26 17.82
N ALA A 418 -20.40 -4.84 16.65
CA ALA A 418 -19.06 -5.29 16.27
C ALA A 418 -18.05 -4.13 16.35
N GLY A 419 -16.91 -4.43 16.96
CA GLY A 419 -15.81 -3.49 17.12
C GLY A 419 -15.11 -3.17 15.80
N PRO A 420 -14.34 -2.06 15.72
CA PRO A 420 -13.62 -1.67 14.50
C PRO A 420 -12.65 -2.75 13.98
N ARG A 421 -11.99 -3.46 14.91
CA ARG A 421 -11.09 -4.57 14.60
C ARG A 421 -11.83 -5.71 13.92
N GLU A 422 -12.97 -6.12 14.46
CA GLU A 422 -13.79 -7.20 13.94
C GLU A 422 -14.31 -6.89 12.52
N VAL A 423 -14.63 -5.62 12.25
CA VAL A 423 -15.02 -5.16 10.90
C VAL A 423 -13.90 -5.37 9.88
N LEU A 424 -12.65 -5.03 10.20
CA LEU A 424 -11.52 -5.28 9.29
C LEU A 424 -11.15 -6.76 9.18
N GLU A 425 -11.23 -7.51 10.28
CA GLU A 425 -11.01 -8.96 10.26
C GLU A 425 -12.07 -9.67 9.38
N ALA A 426 -13.33 -9.24 9.46
CA ALA A 426 -14.39 -9.70 8.58
C ALA A 426 -14.16 -9.31 7.12
N MET A 427 -13.63 -8.11 6.86
CA MET A 427 -13.26 -7.69 5.51
C MET A 427 -12.18 -8.62 4.93
N ILE A 428 -11.12 -8.91 5.68
CA ILE A 428 -10.05 -9.83 5.26
C ILE A 428 -10.61 -11.24 5.02
N ALA A 429 -11.44 -11.73 5.94
CA ALA A 429 -12.06 -13.05 5.83
C ALA A 429 -13.01 -13.15 4.61
N ALA A 430 -13.75 -12.09 4.31
CA ALA A 430 -14.63 -12.02 3.15
C ALA A 430 -13.83 -12.14 1.84
N VAL A 431 -12.67 -11.45 1.72
CA VAL A 431 -11.80 -11.58 0.54
C VAL A 431 -11.27 -13.01 0.39
N LYS A 432 -10.81 -13.63 1.49
CA LYS A 432 -10.35 -15.03 1.48
C LYS A 432 -11.46 -16.00 1.06
N ARG A 433 -12.70 -15.78 1.50
CA ARG A 433 -13.86 -16.63 1.13
C ARG A 433 -14.42 -16.34 -0.27
N GLY A 434 -14.04 -15.23 -0.90
CA GLY A 434 -14.69 -14.77 -2.13
C GLY A 434 -16.10 -14.21 -1.90
N ASP A 435 -16.40 -13.80 -0.67
CA ASP A 435 -17.69 -13.26 -0.25
C ASP A 435 -17.78 -11.74 -0.50
N GLN A 436 -18.04 -11.36 -1.75
CA GLN A 436 -18.09 -9.95 -2.12
C GLN A 436 -19.27 -9.21 -1.48
N GLU A 437 -20.37 -9.90 -1.21
CA GLU A 437 -21.55 -9.29 -0.61
C GLU A 437 -21.27 -8.81 0.81
N THR A 438 -20.71 -9.68 1.65
CA THR A 438 -20.25 -9.29 2.98
C THR A 438 -19.21 -8.18 2.87
N TRP A 439 -18.21 -8.32 1.99
CA TRP A 439 -17.19 -7.28 1.80
C TRP A 439 -17.80 -5.91 1.47
N ASN A 440 -18.73 -5.85 0.52
CA ASN A 440 -19.43 -4.62 0.14
C ASN A 440 -20.23 -4.01 1.29
N SER A 441 -20.85 -4.84 2.14
CA SER A 441 -21.66 -4.39 3.27
C SER A 441 -20.84 -3.69 4.36
N LEU A 442 -19.53 -3.97 4.47
CA LEU A 442 -18.67 -3.39 5.50
C LEU A 442 -18.29 -1.94 5.22
N PHE A 443 -18.45 -1.46 3.99
CA PHE A 443 -18.11 -0.10 3.59
C PHE A 443 -19.28 0.87 3.82
N ALA A 444 -18.94 2.09 4.22
CA ALA A 444 -19.92 3.14 4.39
C ALA A 444 -20.52 3.57 3.03
N ASP A 445 -21.80 3.91 3.05
CA ASP A 445 -22.52 4.64 2.00
C ASP A 445 -22.66 6.14 2.35
N TRP A 446 -21.93 6.59 3.37
CA TRP A 446 -21.73 8.00 3.73
C TRP A 446 -20.23 8.29 3.85
N ARG A 447 -19.88 9.57 3.94
CA ARG A 447 -18.51 9.98 4.24
C ARG A 447 -18.49 11.26 5.07
N ALA A 448 -17.75 11.25 6.16
CA ALA A 448 -17.39 12.47 6.87
C ALA A 448 -15.94 12.81 6.57
N VAL A 449 -15.66 14.05 6.20
CA VAL A 449 -14.30 14.57 6.09
C VAL A 449 -14.05 15.42 7.32
N PRO A 450 -13.16 14.97 8.23
CA PRO A 450 -12.78 15.77 9.38
C PRO A 450 -12.10 17.04 8.89
N ASP A 451 -12.62 18.19 9.31
CA ASP A 451 -12.03 19.50 9.11
C ASP A 451 -12.21 20.29 10.41
N GLU A 452 -11.15 20.99 10.83
CA GLU A 452 -11.10 21.67 12.12
C GLU A 452 -12.03 22.89 12.19
N GLN A 453 -12.43 23.45 11.05
CA GLN A 453 -13.28 24.66 10.99
C GLN A 453 -14.69 24.35 10.49
N ARG A 454 -14.83 23.45 9.52
CA ARG A 454 -16.09 23.08 8.87
C ARG A 454 -16.08 21.62 8.44
N PRO A 455 -16.42 20.68 9.34
CA PRO A 455 -16.54 19.28 8.96
C PRO A 455 -17.54 19.12 7.81
N ILE A 456 -17.17 18.33 6.81
CA ILE A 456 -18.02 18.08 5.65
C ILE A 456 -18.64 16.70 5.80
N TYR A 457 -19.97 16.63 5.78
CA TYR A 457 -20.71 15.39 5.81
C TYR A 457 -21.44 15.13 4.49
N TYR A 458 -21.13 14.01 3.86
CA TYR A 458 -21.81 13.49 2.69
C TYR A 458 -22.76 12.36 3.14
N PRO A 459 -24.09 12.62 3.25
CA PRO A 459 -25.05 11.65 3.75
C PRO A 459 -25.27 10.47 2.80
N VAL A 460 -25.02 10.67 1.51
CA VAL A 460 -25.04 9.65 0.47
C VAL A 460 -23.74 9.76 -0.31
N TYR A 461 -22.98 8.68 -0.33
CA TYR A 461 -21.65 8.62 -0.93
C TYR A 461 -21.45 7.28 -1.63
N THR A 462 -21.25 7.35 -2.94
CA THR A 462 -21.02 6.16 -3.77
C THR A 462 -19.54 6.00 -4.09
N TRP A 463 -19.01 4.80 -3.82
CA TRP A 463 -17.65 4.46 -4.17
C TRP A 463 -17.61 3.71 -5.52
N ASN A 464 -17.35 4.44 -6.61
CA ASN A 464 -17.36 3.89 -7.97
C ASN A 464 -16.24 2.85 -8.25
N GLY A 465 -15.18 2.83 -7.43
CA GLY A 465 -14.04 1.90 -7.59
C GLY A 465 -14.16 0.58 -6.81
N ARG A 466 -15.29 0.35 -6.13
CA ARG A 466 -15.47 -0.74 -5.17
C ARG A 466 -15.21 -2.14 -5.77
N ASP A 467 -15.78 -2.42 -6.95
CA ASP A 467 -15.56 -3.71 -7.64
C ASP A 467 -14.09 -3.91 -8.06
N SER A 468 -13.41 -2.84 -8.47
CA SER A 468 -11.99 -2.90 -8.87
C SER A 468 -11.10 -3.19 -7.68
N GLU A 469 -11.34 -2.56 -6.53
CA GLU A 469 -10.56 -2.83 -5.31
C GLU A 469 -10.87 -4.20 -4.71
N TRP A 470 -12.09 -4.73 -4.89
CA TRP A 470 -12.40 -6.13 -4.58
C TRP A 470 -11.51 -7.09 -5.39
N VAL A 471 -11.49 -6.92 -6.72
CA VAL A 471 -10.67 -7.75 -7.62
C VAL A 471 -9.18 -7.62 -7.28
N ARG A 472 -8.71 -6.40 -6.98
CA ARG A 472 -7.32 -6.15 -6.58
C ARG A 472 -6.97 -6.81 -5.25
N SER A 473 -7.85 -6.73 -4.25
CA SER A 473 -7.66 -7.39 -2.94
C SER A 473 -7.55 -8.92 -3.09
N ARG A 474 -8.45 -9.52 -3.89
CA ARG A 474 -8.37 -10.97 -4.20
C ARG A 474 -7.08 -11.32 -4.93
N ARG A 475 -6.65 -10.51 -5.90
CA ARG A 475 -5.40 -10.74 -6.64
C ARG A 475 -4.21 -10.78 -5.69
N LEU A 476 -4.13 -9.83 -4.77
CA LEU A 476 -3.06 -9.77 -3.78
C LEU A 476 -3.03 -11.03 -2.91
N LEU A 477 -4.17 -11.45 -2.35
CA LEU A 477 -4.23 -12.61 -1.46
C LEU A 477 -4.03 -13.97 -2.15
N LEU A 478 -4.40 -14.09 -3.43
CA LEU A 478 -4.20 -15.33 -4.18
C LEU A 478 -2.77 -15.46 -4.73
N ASP A 479 -2.03 -14.36 -4.82
CA ASP A 479 -0.68 -14.35 -5.40
C ASP A 479 0.38 -14.03 -4.33
N LYS A 480 0.60 -12.75 -4.05
CA LYS A 480 1.75 -12.24 -3.27
C LYS A 480 1.56 -12.26 -1.75
N VAL A 481 0.36 -11.97 -1.27
CA VAL A 481 0.04 -11.83 0.17
C VAL A 481 -0.50 -13.17 0.67
N LEU A 482 0.24 -13.83 1.55
CA LEU A 482 -0.18 -15.10 2.15
C LEU A 482 -1.30 -14.90 3.17
N ASP A 483 -1.22 -13.81 3.94
CA ASP A 483 -2.17 -13.50 5.01
C ASP A 483 -2.20 -11.99 5.26
N ALA A 484 -3.28 -11.49 5.86
CA ALA A 484 -3.39 -10.11 6.32
C ALA A 484 -4.01 -10.10 7.72
N ARG A 485 -3.55 -9.21 8.59
CA ARG A 485 -3.95 -9.19 10.02
C ARG A 485 -4.06 -7.76 10.52
N VAL A 486 -5.07 -7.49 11.36
CA VAL A 486 -5.16 -6.19 12.04
C VAL A 486 -4.06 -6.11 13.08
N HIS A 487 -3.04 -5.31 12.80
CA HIS A 487 -1.90 -5.09 13.68
C HIS A 487 -2.28 -4.19 14.85
N TRP A 488 -2.94 -3.07 14.56
CA TRP A 488 -3.26 -2.07 15.57
C TRP A 488 -4.61 -1.40 15.31
N CYS A 489 -5.35 -1.11 16.37
CA CYS A 489 -6.55 -0.27 16.34
C CYS A 489 -6.38 0.90 17.31
N GLY A 490 -6.57 2.13 16.83
CA GLY A 490 -6.54 3.32 17.67
C GLY A 490 -7.80 3.50 18.50
N ASP A 491 -7.79 4.55 19.31
CA ASP A 491 -8.98 4.97 20.05
C ASP A 491 -9.95 5.71 19.11
N ALA A 492 -11.24 5.49 19.33
CA ALA A 492 -12.28 6.24 18.64
C ALA A 492 -12.23 7.72 19.03
N ARG A 493 -12.25 8.60 18.03
CA ARG A 493 -12.34 10.04 18.21
C ARG A 493 -13.61 10.58 17.57
N THR A 494 -14.22 11.58 18.21
CA THR A 494 -15.34 12.31 17.60
C THR A 494 -14.78 13.29 16.57
N VAL A 495 -15.23 13.17 15.32
CA VAL A 495 -14.84 14.05 14.21
C VAL A 495 -15.95 15.03 13.81
N ILE A 496 -17.21 14.69 14.11
CA ILE A 496 -18.36 15.59 14.06
C ILE A 496 -19.15 15.36 15.35
N ARG A 497 -19.42 16.39 16.12
CA ARG A 497 -20.15 16.32 17.40
C ARG A 497 -21.66 16.21 17.18
N GLY A 498 -22.17 16.79 16.10
CA GLY A 498 -23.57 16.84 15.71
C GLY A 498 -24.30 18.11 16.17
N ASP A 499 -23.64 18.99 16.92
CA ASP A 499 -24.16 20.28 17.37
C ASP A 499 -23.57 21.47 16.60
N GLU A 500 -22.62 21.23 15.70
CA GLU A 500 -21.96 22.29 14.93
C GLU A 500 -22.87 22.96 13.91
N ALA A 501 -23.86 22.22 13.38
CA ALA A 501 -24.89 22.76 12.49
C ALA A 501 -26.15 21.88 12.51
N PRO A 502 -27.34 22.46 12.26
CA PRO A 502 -28.58 21.69 12.16
C PRO A 502 -28.48 20.56 11.13
N GLY A 503 -28.82 19.34 11.54
CA GLY A 503 -28.85 18.16 10.67
C GLY A 503 -27.54 17.40 10.54
N LEU A 504 -26.45 17.84 11.17
CA LEU A 504 -25.22 17.05 11.21
C LEU A 504 -25.34 15.90 12.23
N PRO A 505 -25.02 14.65 11.86
CA PRO A 505 -24.95 13.56 12.82
C PRO A 505 -23.64 13.61 13.60
N ARG A 506 -23.64 13.05 14.82
CA ARG A 506 -22.39 12.72 15.50
C ARG A 506 -21.67 11.64 14.71
N ILE A 507 -20.43 11.91 14.30
CA ILE A 507 -19.54 10.95 13.64
C ILE A 507 -18.34 10.70 14.51
N GLU A 508 -18.06 9.42 14.73
CA GLU A 508 -16.83 8.96 15.35
C GLU A 508 -15.99 8.24 14.30
N GLN A 509 -14.68 8.41 14.40
CA GLN A 509 -13.70 7.82 13.50
C GLN A 509 -12.63 7.09 14.30
N VAL A 510 -12.13 6.00 13.75
CA VAL A 510 -11.00 5.25 14.28
C VAL A 510 -10.04 4.89 13.16
N GLU A 511 -8.75 4.90 13.48
CA GLU A 511 -7.68 4.49 12.57
C GLU A 511 -7.21 3.09 12.95
N LEU A 512 -7.00 2.23 11.96
CA LEU A 512 -6.44 0.90 12.14
C LEU A 512 -5.25 0.69 11.20
N GLU A 513 -4.38 -0.25 11.54
CA GLU A 513 -3.29 -0.70 10.70
C GLU A 513 -3.37 -2.22 10.47
N VAL A 514 -3.19 -2.65 9.22
CA VAL A 514 -3.23 -4.05 8.78
C VAL A 514 -1.88 -4.49 8.27
N ASP A 515 -1.28 -5.51 8.87
CA ASP A 515 -0.06 -6.13 8.37
C ASP A 515 -0.33 -7.14 7.26
N HIS A 516 0.49 -7.10 6.22
CA HIS A 516 0.50 -8.07 5.13
C HIS A 516 1.65 -9.06 5.34
N VAL A 517 1.37 -10.34 5.16
CA VAL A 517 2.33 -11.42 5.37
C VAL A 517 2.75 -12.00 4.03
N GLY A 518 4.06 -12.13 3.82
CA GLY A 518 4.65 -12.70 2.61
C GLY A 518 5.68 -13.78 2.95
N LEU A 519 6.09 -14.54 1.93
CA LEU A 519 7.17 -15.53 2.04
C LEU A 519 8.48 -14.93 1.54
N PHE A 520 9.47 -14.84 2.41
CA PHE A 520 10.80 -14.34 2.09
C PHE A 520 11.84 -15.30 2.66
N GLU A 521 12.73 -15.80 1.81
CA GLU A 521 13.81 -16.72 2.22
C GLU A 521 13.30 -17.94 3.02
N GLY A 522 12.14 -18.48 2.63
CA GLY A 522 11.49 -19.60 3.31
C GLY A 522 10.82 -19.26 4.65
N GLN A 523 10.81 -17.98 5.06
CA GLN A 523 10.15 -17.51 6.27
C GLN A 523 8.95 -16.63 5.95
N THR A 524 7.87 -16.86 6.69
CA THR A 524 6.68 -16.00 6.65
C THR A 524 6.90 -14.78 7.53
N ARG A 525 6.87 -13.58 6.94
CA ARG A 525 7.12 -12.31 7.63
C ARG A 525 6.16 -11.23 7.19
N THR A 526 5.91 -10.27 8.08
CA THR A 526 5.21 -9.04 7.70
C THR A 526 6.05 -8.24 6.70
N PHE A 527 5.39 -7.55 5.79
CA PHE A 527 6.04 -6.66 4.84
C PHE A 527 5.12 -5.52 4.42
N ASN A 528 5.74 -4.46 3.89
CA ASN A 528 5.04 -3.40 3.18
C ASN A 528 5.58 -3.25 1.75
N SER A 529 4.73 -2.75 0.84
CA SER A 529 5.07 -2.48 -0.56
C SER A 529 4.13 -1.45 -1.20
N VAL A 530 4.46 -1.01 -2.42
CA VAL A 530 3.62 -0.07 -3.20
C VAL A 530 2.22 -0.63 -3.53
N GLU A 531 2.04 -1.94 -3.43
CA GLU A 531 0.82 -2.62 -3.87
C GLU A 531 -0.23 -2.77 -2.77
N VAL A 532 0.17 -2.67 -1.50
CA VAL A 532 -0.64 -2.96 -0.31
C VAL A 532 -0.88 -1.71 0.53
N HIS A 533 -1.98 -1.66 1.27
CA HIS A 533 -2.35 -0.49 2.06
C HIS A 533 -2.50 -0.85 3.55
N ARG A 534 -1.55 -0.39 4.37
CA ARG A 534 -1.56 -0.69 5.82
C ARG A 534 -2.62 0.10 6.58
N ARG A 535 -2.84 1.38 6.26
CA ARG A 535 -3.67 2.29 7.06
C ARG A 535 -5.14 2.24 6.62
N TRP A 536 -6.03 2.01 7.56
CA TRP A 536 -7.48 1.97 7.37
C TRP A 536 -8.18 2.97 8.29
N GLU A 537 -9.30 3.51 7.83
CA GLU A 537 -10.16 4.40 8.61
C GLU A 537 -11.59 3.88 8.57
N LEU A 538 -12.19 3.79 9.75
CA LEU A 538 -13.58 3.40 9.95
C LEU A 538 -14.32 4.56 10.61
N GLN A 539 -15.59 4.72 10.26
CA GLN A 539 -16.49 5.70 10.86
C GLN A 539 -17.77 5.01 11.33
N ARG A 540 -18.38 5.56 12.40
CA ARG A 540 -19.75 5.22 12.77
C ARG A 540 -20.60 6.46 12.91
N ARG A 541 -21.88 6.32 12.56
CA ARG A 541 -22.87 7.40 12.58
C ARG A 541 -23.81 7.23 13.76
N ALA A 542 -23.88 8.23 14.64
CA ALA A 542 -24.81 8.29 15.76
C ALA A 542 -24.84 7.02 16.65
N GLY A 543 -23.66 6.44 16.92
CA GLY A 543 -23.54 5.22 17.73
C GLY A 543 -23.93 3.92 17.02
N GLY A 544 -24.24 3.96 15.72
CA GLY A 544 -24.49 2.77 14.91
C GLY A 544 -23.22 1.96 14.59
N PRO A 545 -23.30 1.01 13.64
CA PRO A 545 -22.20 0.11 13.32
C PRO A 545 -21.00 0.86 12.72
N TRP A 546 -19.81 0.34 12.99
CA TRP A 546 -18.59 0.78 12.33
C TRP A 546 -18.59 0.36 10.86
N ARG A 547 -18.26 1.30 9.97
CA ARG A 547 -18.14 1.08 8.52
C ARG A 547 -16.81 1.61 8.01
N ILE A 548 -16.23 0.90 7.05
CA ILE A 548 -14.96 1.27 6.42
C ILE A 548 -15.19 2.48 5.49
N THR A 549 -14.37 3.52 5.65
CA THR A 549 -14.40 4.72 4.80
C THR A 549 -13.18 4.86 3.91
N SER A 550 -12.12 4.07 4.14
CA SER A 550 -10.97 3.98 3.23
C SER A 550 -11.38 3.39 1.89
N GLN A 551 -11.01 4.07 0.80
CA GLN A 551 -11.30 3.66 -0.58
C GLN A 551 -10.06 3.03 -1.23
N GLN A 552 -9.74 1.80 -0.83
CA GLN A 552 -8.54 1.11 -1.28
C GLN A 552 -8.71 -0.41 -1.20
N SER A 553 -7.80 -1.13 -1.82
CA SER A 553 -7.65 -2.59 -1.68
C SER A 553 -6.90 -2.95 -0.41
N LEU A 554 -7.01 -4.22 -0.03
CA LEU A 554 -6.28 -4.83 1.07
C LEU A 554 -4.79 -4.49 1.04
#